data_AF-A0A293LNN2-F1
#
_entry.id   AF-A0A293LNN2-F1
#
_cell.length_a   1.000
_cell.length_b   1.000
_cell.length_c   1.000
_cell.angle_alpha   90.00
_cell.angle_beta   90.00
_cell.angle_gamma   90.00
#
_symmetry.space_group_name_H-M   'P 1'
#
loop_
_entity.id
_entity.type
_entity.pdbx_description
1 polymer ?
#
loop_
_entity_poly.entity_id
_entity_poly.type
_entity_poly.pdbx_seq_one_letter_code
_entity_poly.pdbx_strand_id
1 'polypeptide(L)'
;MQWAVAIRRKKRGGDLWIPGVGARICFAHFVEGKRSDDPNHIDYVPSIFNYNDDSRARSRIKIQRHKRHAVVTKKRAEAQERERVSIQAPRTSTE
;
A
#
# COMPACT_ATOMS: atom_id res chain seq x y z
N MET A 1 -18.81 14.67 -14.47
CA MET A 1 -18.34 15.24 -13.17
C MET A 1 -16.82 15.14 -13.09
N GLN A 2 -16.09 16.19 -13.49
CA GLN A 2 -14.62 16.17 -13.57
C GLN A 2 -13.93 16.17 -12.18
N TRP A 3 -14.51 16.83 -11.18
CA TRP A 3 -13.98 16.86 -9.81
C TRP A 3 -13.94 15.49 -9.12
N ALA A 4 -15.00 14.68 -9.29
CA ALA A 4 -15.06 13.34 -8.69
C ALA A 4 -13.93 12.43 -9.21
N VAL A 5 -13.61 12.56 -10.50
CA VAL A 5 -12.53 11.83 -11.16
C VAL A 5 -11.17 12.34 -10.68
N ALA A 6 -10.98 13.66 -10.61
CA ALA A 6 -9.73 14.24 -10.15
C ALA A 6 -9.41 13.88 -8.69
N ILE A 7 -10.39 13.89 -7.80
CA ILE A 7 -10.15 13.61 -6.38
C ILE A 7 -9.89 12.11 -6.14
N ARG A 8 -10.39 11.22 -7.02
CA ARG A 8 -10.23 9.75 -6.95
C ARG A 8 -10.65 9.13 -5.61
N ARG A 9 -11.45 9.84 -4.82
CA ARG A 9 -11.95 9.35 -3.54
C ARG A 9 -13.10 8.38 -3.81
N LYS A 10 -13.05 7.20 -3.20
CA LYS A 10 -14.10 6.18 -3.31
C LYS A 10 -14.95 6.14 -2.05
N LYS A 11 -16.26 5.87 -2.23
CA LYS A 11 -17.18 5.51 -1.16
C LYS A 11 -16.93 4.05 -0.73
N ARG A 12 -17.52 3.63 0.39
CA ARG A 12 -17.43 2.25 0.89
C ARG A 12 -17.89 1.19 -0.12
N GLY A 13 -18.82 1.55 -1.02
CA GLY A 13 -19.32 0.69 -2.09
C GLY A 13 -18.47 0.64 -3.36
N GLY A 14 -17.33 1.35 -3.41
CA GLY A 14 -16.44 1.37 -4.58
C GLY A 14 -16.73 2.49 -5.58
N ASP A 15 -17.92 3.08 -5.55
CA ASP A 15 -18.28 4.24 -6.37
C ASP A 15 -17.44 5.48 -6.04
N LEU A 16 -17.30 6.37 -7.03
CA LEU A 16 -16.64 7.67 -6.81
C LEU A 16 -17.45 8.54 -5.83
N TRP A 17 -16.74 9.22 -4.96
CA TRP A 17 -17.30 10.27 -4.12
C TRP A 17 -17.59 11.49 -4.97
N ILE A 18 -18.85 11.92 -4.99
CA ILE A 18 -19.32 13.09 -5.70
C ILE A 18 -19.32 14.27 -4.72
N PRO A 19 -18.61 15.37 -5.01
CA PRO A 19 -18.64 16.55 -4.17
C PRO A 19 -20.04 17.19 -4.15
N GLY A 20 -20.57 17.46 -2.96
CA GLY A 20 -21.77 18.27 -2.78
C GLY A 20 -21.46 19.76 -2.68
N VAL A 21 -22.50 20.59 -2.47
CA VAL A 21 -22.39 22.07 -2.40
C VAL A 21 -21.37 22.55 -1.35
N GLY A 22 -21.21 21.81 -0.25
CA GLY A 22 -20.26 22.12 0.82
C GLY A 22 -18.85 21.55 0.64
N ALA A 23 -18.54 20.89 -0.48
CA ALA A 23 -17.22 20.32 -0.72
C ALA A 23 -16.17 21.44 -0.87
N ARG A 24 -15.10 21.36 -0.07
CA ARG A 24 -13.99 22.31 -0.10
C ARG A 24 -12.68 21.58 -0.36
N ILE A 25 -11.79 22.25 -1.08
CA ILE A 25 -10.42 21.82 -1.40
C ILE A 25 -9.53 23.03 -1.14
N CYS A 26 -8.35 22.83 -0.57
CA CYS A 26 -7.41 23.93 -0.36
C CYS A 26 -6.83 24.41 -1.70
N PHE A 27 -6.41 25.67 -1.72
CA PHE A 27 -5.86 26.33 -2.92
C PHE A 27 -4.70 25.57 -3.57
N ALA A 28 -3.90 24.85 -2.78
CA ALA A 28 -2.72 24.13 -3.26
C ALA A 28 -3.01 23.02 -4.30
N HIS A 29 -4.28 22.66 -4.49
CA HIS A 29 -4.70 21.67 -5.50
C HIS A 29 -5.03 22.29 -6.88
N PHE A 30 -4.94 23.61 -6.99
CA PHE A 30 -5.14 24.40 -8.21
C PHE A 30 -3.82 25.02 -8.67
N VAL A 31 -3.63 25.19 -9.97
CA VAL A 31 -2.39 25.69 -10.60
C VAL A 31 -2.12 27.14 -10.21
N GLU A 32 -3.11 28.03 -10.31
CA GLU A 32 -3.00 29.43 -9.87
C GLU A 32 -3.39 29.61 -8.40
N GLY A 33 -3.66 28.51 -7.68
CA GLY A 33 -4.06 28.56 -6.28
C GLY A 33 -5.48 29.07 -6.06
N LYS A 34 -6.34 29.14 -7.09
CA LYS A 34 -7.72 29.59 -6.92
C LYS A 34 -8.65 28.81 -7.83
N ARG A 35 -9.76 28.33 -7.27
CA ARG A 35 -10.84 27.75 -8.07
C ARG A 35 -11.40 28.79 -9.03
N SER A 36 -11.49 28.43 -10.30
CA SER A 36 -12.23 29.19 -11.31
C SER A 36 -13.60 28.57 -11.54
N ASP A 37 -14.60 29.40 -11.85
CA ASP A 37 -15.95 28.95 -12.21
C ASP A 37 -16.13 28.81 -13.74
N ASP A 38 -15.15 29.25 -14.54
CA ASP A 38 -15.13 29.10 -15.99
C ASP A 38 -14.70 27.67 -16.40
N PRO A 39 -15.53 26.89 -17.10
CA PRO A 39 -15.21 25.53 -17.56
C PRO A 39 -13.95 25.41 -18.42
N ASN A 40 -13.52 26.49 -19.09
CA ASN A 40 -12.33 26.50 -19.94
C ASN A 40 -11.04 26.85 -19.17
N HIS A 41 -11.16 27.21 -17.89
CA HIS A 41 -10.01 27.56 -17.07
C HIS A 41 -9.31 26.30 -16.53
N ILE A 42 -7.97 26.32 -16.48
CA ILE A 42 -7.18 25.19 -15.97
C ILE A 42 -7.51 24.83 -14.51
N ASP A 43 -7.88 25.84 -13.71
CA ASP A 43 -8.31 25.69 -12.31
C ASP A 43 -9.80 25.46 -12.12
N TYR A 44 -10.54 25.22 -13.20
CA TYR A 44 -11.91 24.72 -13.09
C TYR A 44 -11.93 23.35 -12.40
N VAL A 45 -10.92 22.52 -12.65
CA VAL A 45 -10.77 21.18 -12.06
C VAL A 45 -9.48 21.13 -11.23
N PRO A 46 -9.53 20.73 -9.96
CA PRO A 46 -8.32 20.55 -9.16
C PRO A 46 -7.48 19.44 -9.81
N SER A 47 -6.23 19.72 -10.14
CA SER A 47 -5.37 18.80 -10.90
C SER A 47 -4.13 18.36 -10.13
N ILE A 48 -3.74 19.12 -9.11
CA ILE A 48 -2.53 18.85 -8.33
C ILE A 48 -2.88 17.92 -7.17
N PHE A 49 -2.65 16.61 -7.34
CA PHE A 49 -2.80 15.64 -6.26
C PHE A 49 -1.62 14.68 -6.25
N ASN A 50 -0.98 14.53 -5.10
CA ASN A 50 -0.01 13.46 -4.87
C ASN A 50 -0.74 12.16 -4.55
N TYR A 51 -1.14 11.42 -5.59
CA TYR A 51 -1.65 10.06 -5.43
C TYR A 51 -0.48 9.11 -5.15
N ASN A 52 0.15 9.25 -3.98
CA ASN A 52 1.02 8.20 -3.49
C ASN A 52 0.17 6.94 -3.42
N ASP A 53 0.44 5.99 -4.32
CA ASP A 53 -0.27 4.72 -4.39
C ASP A 53 0.08 3.90 -3.15
N ASP A 54 -0.63 4.23 -2.09
CA ASP A 54 -0.51 3.64 -0.77
C ASP A 54 -0.81 2.13 -0.82
N SER A 55 -1.51 1.67 -1.87
CA SER A 55 -1.75 0.25 -2.13
C SER A 55 -0.47 -0.48 -2.56
N ARG A 56 0.38 0.15 -3.38
CA ARG A 56 1.70 -0.37 -3.74
C ARG A 56 2.62 -0.42 -2.53
N ALA A 57 2.64 0.64 -1.72
CA ALA A 57 3.43 0.67 -0.49
C ALA A 57 3.00 -0.43 0.50
N ARG A 58 1.68 -0.56 0.74
CA ARG A 58 1.09 -1.64 1.56
C ARG A 58 1.38 -3.04 1.01
N SER A 59 1.31 -3.22 -0.30
CA SER A 59 1.62 -4.50 -0.96
C SER A 59 3.09 -4.86 -0.80
N ARG A 60 4.01 -3.88 -0.92
CA ARG A 60 5.44 -4.07 -0.69
C ARG A 60 5.74 -4.51 0.74
N ILE A 61 5.09 -3.90 1.74
CA ILE A 61 5.22 -4.29 3.15
C ILE A 61 4.71 -5.73 3.37
N LYS A 62 3.56 -6.11 2.79
CA LYS A 62 3.03 -7.48 2.87
C LYS A 62 4.00 -8.51 2.28
N ILE A 63 4.56 -8.24 1.11
CA ILE A 63 5.54 -9.11 0.44
C ILE A 63 6.79 -9.26 1.31
N GLN A 64 7.31 -8.16 1.86
CA GLN A 64 8.47 -8.21 2.75
C GLN A 64 8.21 -9.03 4.00
N ARG A 65 7.02 -8.88 4.63
CA ARG A 65 6.62 -9.68 5.80
C ARG A 65 6.57 -11.17 5.46
N HIS A 66 5.97 -11.53 4.32
CA HIS A 66 5.90 -12.91 3.86
C HIS A 66 7.29 -13.52 3.64
N LYS A 67 8.18 -12.80 2.95
CA LYS A 67 9.58 -13.23 2.74
C LYS A 67 10.31 -13.48 4.06
N ARG A 68 10.19 -12.56 5.03
CA ARG A 68 10.81 -12.73 6.37
C ARG A 68 10.27 -13.97 7.09
N HIS A 69 8.95 -14.17 7.04
CA HIS A 69 8.34 -15.34 7.68
C HIS A 69 8.87 -16.65 7.06
N ALA A 70 8.89 -16.75 5.74
CA ALA A 70 9.38 -17.94 5.01
C ALA A 70 10.83 -18.29 5.37
N VAL A 71 11.71 -17.29 5.50
CA VAL A 71 13.10 -17.50 5.92
C VAL A 71 13.17 -18.08 7.34
N VAL A 72 12.40 -17.53 8.28
CA VAL A 72 12.38 -18.02 9.67
C VAL A 72 11.81 -19.43 9.74
N THR A 73 10.76 -19.73 8.95
CA THR A 73 10.17 -21.09 8.92
C THR A 73 11.17 -22.10 8.40
N LYS A 74 11.88 -21.78 7.31
CA LYS A 74 12.93 -22.63 6.75
C LYS A 74 14.06 -22.90 7.76
N LYS A 75 14.59 -21.86 8.40
CA LYS A 75 15.64 -22.01 9.43
C LYS A 75 15.21 -22.88 10.61
N ARG A 76 13.95 -22.76 11.05
CA ARG A 76 13.41 -23.60 12.15
C ARG A 76 13.31 -25.07 11.75
N ALA A 77 12.85 -25.35 10.54
CA ALA A 77 12.79 -26.73 10.02
C ALA A 77 14.20 -27.34 9.90
N GLU A 78 15.16 -26.58 9.37
CA GLU A 78 16.56 -27.02 9.28
C GLU A 78 17.19 -27.28 10.66
N ALA A 79 16.88 -26.45 11.66
CA ALA A 79 17.36 -26.65 13.03
C ALA A 79 16.75 -27.91 13.67
N GLN A 80 15.45 -28.12 13.52
CA GLN A 80 14.77 -29.34 14.00
C GLN A 80 15.35 -30.59 13.35
N GLU A 81 15.62 -30.56 12.05
CA GLU A 81 16.21 -31.69 11.34
C GLU A 81 17.64 -31.97 11.84
N ARG A 82 18.47 -30.94 12.00
CA ARG A 82 19.83 -31.09 12.55
C ARG A 82 19.83 -31.67 13.96
N GLU A 83 18.91 -31.21 14.81
CA GLU A 83 18.74 -31.72 16.17
C GLU A 83 18.30 -33.20 16.15
N ARG A 84 17.35 -33.55 15.29
CA ARG A 84 16.87 -34.92 15.13
C ARG A 84 17.96 -35.88 14.65
N VAL A 85 18.77 -35.47 13.67
CA VAL A 85 19.92 -36.24 13.16
C VAL A 85 21.00 -36.40 14.24
N SER A 86 21.27 -35.37 15.05
CA SER A 86 22.24 -35.42 16.15
C SER A 86 21.88 -36.43 17.23
N ILE A 87 20.60 -36.61 17.53
CA ILE A 87 20.12 -37.55 18.56
C ILE A 87 20.22 -39.01 18.08
N GLN A 88 20.28 -39.24 16.77
CA GLN A 88 20.23 -40.57 16.15
C GLN A 88 21.61 -41.13 15.77
N ALA A 89 22.70 -40.40 16.05
CA ALA A 89 24.06 -40.87 15.82
C ALA A 89 24.42 -42.04 16.78
N PRO A 90 24.87 -43.20 16.28
CA PRO A 90 25.30 -44.29 17.15
C PRO A 90 26.53 -43.84 17.95
N ARG A 91 26.46 -44.00 19.27
CA ARG A 91 27.61 -43.81 20.17
C ARG A 91 28.63 -44.89 19.82
N THR A 92 29.64 -44.57 19.04
CA THR A 92 30.72 -45.51 18.72
C THR A 92 31.49 -45.79 20.00
N SER A 93 31.27 -46.97 20.58
CA SER A 93 32.13 -47.53 21.62
C SER A 93 33.53 -47.69 21.06
N THR A 94 34.47 -46.89 21.54
CA THR A 94 35.89 -47.20 21.48
C THR A 94 36.19 -48.24 22.55
N GLU A 95 36.58 -49.44 22.10
CA GLU A 95 37.17 -50.53 22.91
C GLU A 95 38.53 -50.13 23.51
#